data_AF-A0A094FWN6-F1
#
_entry.id   AF-A0A094FWN6-F1
#
_cell.length_a   1.000
_cell.length_b   1.000
_cell.length_c   1.000
_cell.angle_alpha   90.00
_cell.angle_beta   90.00
_cell.angle_gamma   90.00
#
_symmetry.space_group_name_H-M   'P 1'
#
loop_
_entity.id
_entity.type
_entity.pdbx_description
1 polymer ?
#
loop_
_entity_poly.entity_id
_entity_poly.type
_entity_poly.pdbx_seq_one_letter_code
_entity_poly.pdbx_strand_id
1 'polypeptide(L)'
;MFNKVIKKRHPGWWTEYNYITSAALDSGTIICVLLIFFALQLPKVTPPQWWGGVGGGYTNNGDWNAATQKTVADGEIFGPARGTW
;
A
#
# COMPACT_ATOMS: atom_id res chain seq x y z
N MET A 1 18.23 -12.57 1.50
CA MET A 1 19.58 -13.19 1.60
C MET A 1 20.67 -12.30 0.99
N PHE A 2 20.45 -11.71 -0.20
CA PHE A 2 21.36 -10.78 -0.90
C PHE A 2 21.96 -9.64 -0.05
N ASN A 3 21.11 -8.84 0.61
CA ASN A 3 21.56 -7.67 1.36
C ASN A 3 22.46 -8.01 2.59
N LYS A 4 22.26 -9.20 3.18
CA LYS A 4 23.09 -9.68 4.32
C LYS A 4 24.51 -10.07 3.88
N VAL A 5 24.68 -10.62 2.68
CA VAL A 5 26.00 -11.07 2.18
C VAL A 5 26.88 -9.88 1.81
N ILE A 6 26.30 -8.88 1.15
CA ILE A 6 27.01 -7.66 0.72
C ILE A 6 27.42 -6.82 1.92
N LYS A 7 26.51 -6.64 2.90
CA LYS A 7 26.81 -5.94 4.16
C LYS A 7 27.99 -6.58 4.93
N LYS A 8 28.15 -7.91 4.85
CA LYS A 8 29.21 -8.65 5.55
C LYS A 8 30.56 -8.61 4.84
N ARG A 9 30.59 -8.53 3.50
CA ARG A 9 31.83 -8.51 2.69
C ARG A 9 32.36 -7.10 2.42
N HIS A 10 31.50 -6.12 2.24
CA HIS A 10 31.88 -4.73 1.93
C HIS A 10 31.07 -3.73 2.78
N PRO A 11 31.32 -3.63 4.09
CA PRO A 11 30.50 -2.83 4.99
C PRO A 11 30.58 -1.31 4.72
N GLY A 12 31.76 -0.79 4.33
CA GLY A 12 31.94 0.63 4.00
C GLY A 12 31.12 1.05 2.77
N TRP A 13 31.35 0.35 1.66
CA TRP A 13 30.59 0.53 0.42
C TRP A 13 29.08 0.37 0.65
N TRP A 14 28.67 -0.67 1.36
CA TRP A 14 27.25 -0.91 1.62
C TRP A 14 26.61 0.22 2.44
N THR A 15 27.32 0.76 3.44
CA THR A 15 26.78 1.82 4.31
C THR A 15 26.60 3.14 3.57
N GLU A 16 27.56 3.52 2.74
CA GLU A 16 27.52 4.76 1.96
C GLU A 16 26.34 4.78 0.97
N TYR A 17 26.18 3.72 0.16
CA TYR A 17 25.11 3.64 -0.81
C TYR A 17 23.71 3.50 -0.18
N ASN A 18 23.58 2.80 0.96
CA ASN A 18 22.30 2.73 1.66
C ASN A 18 21.93 4.07 2.29
N TYR A 19 22.91 4.82 2.83
CA TYR A 19 22.65 6.16 3.35
C TYR A 19 22.15 7.10 2.25
N ILE A 20 22.82 7.13 1.10
CA ILE A 20 22.41 7.95 -0.05
C ILE A 20 21.02 7.53 -0.55
N THR A 21 20.74 6.23 -0.64
CA THR A 21 19.43 5.71 -1.06
C THR A 21 18.33 6.09 -0.07
N SER A 22 18.60 6.00 1.23
CA SER A 22 17.66 6.42 2.27
C SER A 22 17.37 7.92 2.19
N ALA A 23 18.40 8.75 2.01
CA ALA A 23 18.25 10.19 1.84
C ALA A 23 17.47 10.54 0.55
N ALA A 24 17.71 9.78 -0.54
CA ALA A 24 16.98 9.93 -1.79
C ALA A 24 15.51 9.51 -1.67
N LEU A 25 15.19 8.49 -0.87
CA LEU A 25 13.81 8.05 -0.64
C LEU A 25 12.99 9.11 0.12
N ASP A 26 13.60 9.73 1.14
CA ASP A 26 12.96 10.78 1.93
C ASP A 26 12.76 12.06 1.10
N SER A 27 13.84 12.58 0.50
CA SER A 27 13.78 13.79 -0.34
C SER A 27 12.93 13.58 -1.61
N GLY A 28 13.01 12.40 -2.23
CA GLY A 28 12.22 12.04 -3.41
C GLY A 28 10.72 12.02 -3.12
N THR A 29 10.31 11.61 -1.92
CA THR A 29 8.89 11.64 -1.51
C THR A 29 8.36 13.07 -1.52
N ILE A 30 9.09 14.03 -0.94
CA ILE A 30 8.69 15.45 -0.91
C ILE A 30 8.64 16.02 -2.33
N ILE A 31 9.61 15.71 -3.18
CA ILE A 31 9.63 16.15 -4.58
C ILE A 31 8.40 15.62 -5.32
N CYS A 32 8.06 14.34 -5.16
CA CYS A 32 6.86 13.75 -5.77
C CYS A 32 5.58 14.45 -5.31
N VAL A 33 5.46 14.78 -4.02
CA VAL A 33 4.31 15.53 -3.49
C VAL A 33 4.19 16.90 -4.15
N LEU A 34 5.29 17.65 -4.27
CA LEU A 34 5.30 18.94 -4.95
C LEU A 34 4.91 18.81 -6.42
N LEU A 35 5.45 17.82 -7.12
CA LEU A 35 5.12 17.55 -8.52
C LEU A 35 3.63 17.24 -8.70
N ILE A 36 3.05 16.37 -7.86
CA ILE A 36 1.63 16.05 -7.88
C ILE A 36 0.78 17.31 -7.60
N PHE A 37 1.19 18.14 -6.64
CA PHE A 37 0.49 19.38 -6.31
C PHE A 37 0.43 20.33 -7.51
N PHE A 38 1.58 20.62 -8.13
CA PHE A 38 1.64 21.56 -9.24
C PHE A 38 1.05 20.99 -10.54
N ALA A 39 1.22 19.69 -10.81
CA ALA A 39 0.76 19.07 -12.04
C ALA A 39 -0.73 18.70 -12.04
N LEU A 40 -1.29 18.33 -10.88
CA LEU A 40 -2.66 17.78 -10.80
C LEU A 40 -3.60 18.65 -9.94
N GLN A 41 -3.18 19.06 -8.75
CA GLN A 41 -4.07 19.77 -7.81
C GLN A 41 -4.26 21.25 -8.19
N LEU A 42 -3.18 21.97 -8.52
CA LEU A 42 -3.25 23.38 -8.90
C LEU A 42 -4.09 23.62 -10.17
N PRO A 43 -3.90 22.89 -11.29
CA PRO A 43 -4.74 23.02 -12.47
C PRO A 43 -6.14 22.37 -12.32
N LYS A 44 -6.45 21.76 -11.16
CA LYS A 44 -7.71 21.04 -10.90
C LYS A 44 -8.04 20.01 -11.98
N VAL A 45 -7.05 19.20 -12.35
CA VAL A 45 -7.22 18.18 -13.39
C VAL A 45 -8.20 17.12 -12.89
N THR A 46 -9.19 16.80 -13.71
CA THR A 46 -10.11 15.69 -13.44
C THR A 46 -9.33 14.38 -13.48
N PRO A 47 -9.33 13.59 -12.40
CA PRO A 47 -8.58 12.34 -12.35
C PRO A 47 -9.14 11.33 -13.38
N PRO A 48 -8.27 10.47 -13.96
CA PRO A 48 -8.70 9.45 -14.90
C PRO A 48 -9.65 8.43 -14.24
N GLN A 49 -10.50 7.79 -15.05
CA GLN A 49 -11.36 6.69 -14.62
C GLN A 49 -10.51 5.40 -14.59
N TRP A 50 -10.28 4.86 -13.40
CA TRP A 50 -9.45 3.69 -13.15
C TRP A 50 -9.94 2.97 -11.88
N TRP A 51 -9.32 1.84 -11.52
CA TRP A 51 -9.76 0.97 -10.43
C TRP A 51 -9.83 1.64 -9.04
N GLY A 52 -9.19 2.79 -8.83
CA GLY A 52 -9.27 3.60 -7.61
C GLY A 52 -9.92 4.98 -7.78
N GLY A 53 -10.51 5.26 -8.96
CA GLY A 53 -10.99 6.59 -9.34
C GLY A 53 -12.51 6.78 -9.31
N VAL A 54 -12.94 7.96 -9.79
CA VAL A 54 -14.34 8.41 -9.86
C VAL A 54 -15.20 7.39 -10.59
N GLY A 55 -16.38 7.08 -10.03
CA GLY A 55 -17.32 6.08 -10.55
C GLY A 55 -17.48 4.81 -9.71
N GLY A 56 -16.86 4.73 -8.53
CA GLY A 56 -17.13 3.64 -7.58
C GLY A 56 -15.93 2.98 -6.91
N GLY A 57 -14.70 3.42 -7.19
CA GLY A 57 -13.50 2.77 -6.66
C GLY A 57 -13.38 2.78 -5.12
N TYR A 58 -13.98 3.78 -4.45
CA TYR A 58 -13.98 3.91 -2.99
C TYR A 58 -15.36 3.77 -2.35
N THR A 59 -16.44 4.15 -3.04
CA THR A 59 -17.83 4.13 -2.52
C THR A 59 -18.70 3.02 -3.09
N ASN A 60 -18.25 2.29 -4.10
CA ASN A 60 -19.02 1.20 -4.72
C ASN A 60 -18.17 -0.05 -4.85
N ASN A 61 -17.45 -0.39 -3.79
CA ASN A 61 -16.64 -1.59 -3.69
C ASN A 61 -17.15 -2.46 -2.51
N GLY A 62 -16.72 -3.73 -2.47
CA GLY A 62 -17.16 -4.67 -1.44
C GLY A 62 -16.79 -4.25 -0.02
N ASP A 63 -15.71 -3.47 0.14
CA ASP A 63 -15.28 -2.93 1.44
C ASP A 63 -16.28 -1.88 1.97
N TRP A 64 -16.65 -0.91 1.12
CA TRP A 64 -17.65 0.12 1.45
C TRP A 64 -19.03 -0.47 1.76
N ASN A 65 -19.42 -1.51 1.03
CA ASN A 65 -20.72 -2.17 1.17
C ASN A 65 -20.73 -3.28 2.23
N ALA A 66 -19.64 -3.45 3.01
CA ALA A 66 -19.47 -4.56 3.95
C ALA A 66 -19.87 -5.92 3.36
N ALA A 67 -19.54 -6.13 2.08
CA ALA A 67 -19.95 -7.29 1.32
C ALA A 67 -19.25 -8.53 1.86
N THR A 68 -20.02 -9.45 2.41
CA THR A 68 -19.52 -10.72 2.91
C THR A 68 -19.31 -11.67 1.73
N GLN A 69 -18.05 -12.01 1.42
CA GLN A 69 -17.75 -12.96 0.34
C GLN A 69 -18.19 -14.39 0.64
N LYS A 70 -18.26 -14.75 1.93
CA LYS A 70 -18.76 -16.04 2.40
C LYS A 70 -19.62 -15.80 3.63
N THR A 71 -20.91 -16.04 3.48
CA THR A 71 -21.83 -16.15 4.62
C THR A 71 -21.88 -17.61 5.07
N VAL A 72 -22.15 -17.78 6.35
CA VAL A 72 -22.35 -19.10 6.96
C VAL A 72 -23.82 -19.47 6.77
N ALA A 73 -24.12 -20.75 6.52
CA ALA A 73 -25.51 -21.19 6.43
C ALA A 73 -26.23 -20.99 7.77
N ASP A 74 -27.56 -20.85 7.75
CA ASP A 74 -28.34 -20.66 8.98
C ASP A 74 -28.05 -21.78 9.99
N GLY A 75 -27.44 -21.42 11.12
CA GLY A 75 -27.11 -22.34 12.22
C GLY A 75 -25.68 -22.87 12.24
N GLU A 76 -24.87 -22.62 11.21
CA GLU A 76 -23.44 -22.94 11.23
C GLU A 76 -22.64 -21.81 11.92
N ILE A 77 -21.46 -22.13 12.46
CA ILE A 77 -20.56 -21.17 13.12
C ILE A 77 -19.15 -21.27 12.53
N PHE A 78 -18.42 -20.16 12.54
CA PHE A 78 -16.98 -20.19 12.28
C PHE A 78 -16.24 -20.73 13.51
N GLY A 79 -15.61 -21.89 13.36
CA GLY A 79 -14.82 -22.53 14.41
C GLY A 79 -15.44 -23.84 14.93
N PRO A 80 -14.77 -24.50 15.90
CA PRO A 80 -15.24 -25.75 16.48
C PRO A 80 -16.56 -25.57 17.25
N ALA A 81 -17.31 -26.66 17.39
CA ALA A 81 -18.60 -26.65 18.07
C ALA A 81 -18.47 -26.18 19.53
N ARG A 82 -19.49 -25.48 20.02
CA ARG A 82 -19.55 -24.97 21.40
C ARG A 82 -19.40 -26.16 22.37
N GLY A 83 -18.30 -26.19 23.13
CA GLY A 83 -18.03 -27.23 24.12
C GLY A 83 -17.08 -28.35 23.68
N THR A 84 -16.48 -28.28 22.47
CA THR A 84 -15.33 -29.13 22.12
C THR A 84 -14.03 -28.36 22.38
N TRP A 85 -13.55 -28.45 23.62
CA TRP A 85 -12.18 -28.09 24.01
C TRP A 85 -11.52 -29.30 24.66
#